data_AF-A0A453BYU6-F1
#
_entry.id   AF-A0A453BYU6-F1
#
_cell.length_a   1.000
_cell.length_b   1.000
_cell.length_c   1.000
_cell.angle_alpha   90.00
_cell.angle_beta   90.00
_cell.angle_gamma   90.00
#
_symmetry.space_group_name_H-M   'P 1'
#
loop_
_entity.id
_entity.type
_entity.pdbx_description
1 polymer ?
#
loop_
_entity_poly.entity_id
_entity_poly.type
_entity_poly.pdbx_seq_one_letter_code
_entity_poly.pdbx_strand_id
1 'polypeptide(L)'
;MKACNFLTACGVLFQRVGIKLESSTITPDQLMNIFQKNYDMLLAIFNPEGWLEITYVDESLRIGRDDKANIFVLEKTESSQV
;
A
#
# COMPACT_ATOMS: atom_id res chain seq x y z
N MET A 1 9.10 -45.22 -10.74
CA MET A 1 10.12 -44.15 -10.86
C MET A 1 9.39 -42.83 -10.70
N LYS A 2 9.19 -42.30 -9.48
CA LYS A 2 10.06 -41.33 -8.75
C LYS A 2 10.63 -40.22 -9.64
N ALA A 3 10.03 -39.04 -9.53
CA ALA A 3 10.73 -37.77 -9.32
C ALA A 3 9.94 -36.99 -8.26
N CYS A 4 10.64 -36.46 -7.27
CA CYS A 4 10.13 -35.73 -6.11
C CYS A 4 10.75 -34.33 -6.14
N ASN A 5 10.00 -33.33 -5.66
CA ASN A 5 10.43 -32.13 -4.93
C ASN A 5 10.93 -30.85 -5.65
N PHE A 6 10.20 -29.74 -5.39
CA PHE A 6 10.56 -28.55 -4.56
C PHE A 6 10.18 -27.18 -5.20
N LEU A 7 9.24 -26.48 -4.54
CA LEU A 7 8.99 -25.01 -4.52
C LEU A 7 8.65 -24.35 -5.88
N THR A 8 7.44 -23.82 -6.07
CA THR A 8 7.08 -22.52 -5.51
C THR A 8 5.60 -22.53 -5.11
N ALA A 9 5.37 -22.83 -3.84
CA ALA A 9 4.11 -22.57 -3.15
C ALA A 9 4.12 -21.11 -2.67
N CYS A 10 3.12 -20.32 -3.08
CA CYS A 10 2.29 -19.49 -2.20
C CYS A 10 1.43 -18.60 -3.10
N GLY A 11 0.20 -19.03 -3.38
CA GLY A 11 -0.82 -18.19 -3.98
C GLY A 11 -1.23 -17.12 -2.98
N VAL A 12 -0.68 -15.92 -3.09
CA VAL A 12 -1.24 -14.74 -2.40
C VAL A 12 -2.42 -14.26 -3.25
N LEU A 13 -3.59 -14.85 -3.00
CA LEU A 13 -4.84 -14.20 -3.35
C LEU A 13 -4.91 -12.92 -2.52
N PHE A 14 -4.88 -11.75 -3.15
CA PHE A 14 -5.07 -10.45 -2.50
C PHE A 14 -6.48 -10.37 -1.89
N GLN A 15 -6.69 -10.96 -0.71
CA GLN A 15 -7.90 -10.77 0.06
C GLN A 15 -7.86 -9.37 0.69
N ARG A 16 -8.80 -8.51 0.28
CA ARG A 16 -9.00 -7.21 0.95
C ARG A 16 -9.48 -7.47 2.37
N VAL A 17 -8.65 -7.12 3.36
CA VAL A 17 -9.03 -7.16 4.77
C VAL A 17 -9.95 -5.97 5.05
N GLY A 18 -11.21 -6.23 5.39
CA GLY A 18 -12.14 -5.21 5.84
C GLY A 18 -11.97 -4.97 7.34
N ILE A 19 -11.76 -3.71 7.75
CA ILE A 19 -11.66 -3.29 9.15
C ILE A 19 -12.93 -2.51 9.51
N LYS A 20 -13.64 -2.93 10.56
CA LYS A 20 -14.82 -2.23 11.11
C LYS A 20 -14.58 -1.92 12.59
N LEU A 21 -14.91 -0.70 13.02
CA LEU A 21 -14.85 -0.28 14.41
C LEU A 21 -16.20 -0.54 15.08
N GLU A 22 -16.27 -1.52 15.98
CA GLU A 22 -17.51 -1.85 16.71
C GLU A 22 -17.65 -1.00 17.99
N SER A 23 -16.64 -1.02 18.86
CA SER A 23 -16.59 -0.22 20.09
C SER A 23 -15.14 -0.11 20.58
N SER A 24 -14.78 0.99 21.26
CA SER A 24 -13.45 1.17 21.85
C SER A 24 -13.56 1.67 23.29
N THR A 25 -13.03 0.88 24.23
CA THR A 25 -12.90 1.24 25.66
C THR A 25 -11.44 1.55 26.02
N ILE A 26 -10.60 1.76 25.00
CA ILE A 26 -9.16 1.94 25.18
C ILE A 26 -8.91 3.25 25.92
N THR A 27 -8.13 3.19 27.01
CA THR A 27 -7.72 4.40 27.72
C THR A 27 -6.54 5.07 26.99
N PRO A 28 -6.33 6.39 27.15
CA PRO A 28 -5.25 7.10 26.47
C PRO A 28 -3.87 6.47 26.69
N ASP A 29 -3.57 5.96 27.88
CA ASP A 29 -2.30 5.30 28.19
C ASP A 29 -2.13 3.96 27.48
N GLN A 30 -3.22 3.19 27.36
CA GLN A 30 -3.22 1.94 26.60
C GLN A 30 -3.07 2.19 25.10
N LEU A 31 -3.72 3.25 24.58
CA LEU A 31 -3.57 3.68 23.21
C LEU A 31 -2.12 4.08 22.92
N MET A 32 -1.52 4.91 23.77
CA MET A 32 -0.13 5.36 23.63
C MET A 32 0.84 4.18 23.65
N ASN A 33 0.63 3.20 24.54
CA ASN A 33 1.43 1.98 24.58
C ASN A 33 1.31 1.14 23.29
N ILE A 34 0.14 1.08 22.66
CA ILE A 34 -0.05 0.39 21.39
C ILE A 34 0.65 1.15 20.25
N PHE A 35 0.53 2.48 20.23
CA PHE A 35 1.24 3.31 19.26
C PHE A 35 2.76 3.13 19.37
N GLN A 36 3.31 3.17 20.58
CA GLN A 36 4.75 2.98 20.79
C GLN A 36 5.21 1.58 20.37
N LYS A 37 4.44 0.53 20.72
CA LYS A 37 4.79 -0.86 20.38
C LYS A 37 4.71 -1.18 18.89
N ASN A 38 3.84 -0.49 18.15
CA ASN A 38 3.60 -0.75 16.73
C ASN A 38 4.03 0.43 15.86
N TYR A 39 4.88 1.32 16.38
CA TYR A 39 5.22 2.59 15.74
C TYR A 39 5.81 2.37 14.35
N ASP A 40 6.78 1.48 14.22
CA ASP A 40 7.44 1.20 12.94
C ASP A 40 6.48 0.60 11.91
N MET A 41 5.55 -0.26 12.36
CA MET A 41 4.53 -0.84 11.49
C MET A 41 3.53 0.22 11.01
N LEU A 42 3.05 1.08 11.92
CA LEU A 42 2.15 2.17 11.58
C LEU A 42 2.85 3.19 10.68
N LEU A 43 4.10 3.52 10.97
CA LEU A 43 4.90 4.41 10.14
C LEU A 43 5.12 3.82 8.75
N ALA A 44 5.38 2.52 8.61
CA ALA A 44 5.49 1.87 7.32
C ALA A 44 4.15 1.81 6.55
N ILE A 45 3.01 1.76 7.24
CA ILE A 45 1.68 1.83 6.61
C ILE A 45 1.39 3.25 6.09
N PHE A 46 1.67 4.27 6.90
CA PHE A 46 1.37 5.67 6.56
C PHE A 46 2.44 6.37 5.72
N ASN A 47 3.66 5.86 5.77
CA ASN A 47 4.82 6.30 5.02
C ASN A 47 5.51 5.07 4.42
N PRO A 48 4.87 4.42 3.43
CA PRO A 48 5.50 3.29 2.76
C PRO A 48 6.83 3.73 2.16
N GLU A 49 7.86 2.91 2.34
CA GLU A 49 9.15 3.14 1.67
C GLU A 49 8.93 3.22 0.16
N GLY A 50 9.39 4.32 -0.43
CA GLY A 50 9.32 4.55 -1.87
C GLY A 50 9.07 6.00 -2.22
N TRP A 51 9.26 6.33 -3.49
CA TRP A 51 8.94 7.63 -4.06
C TRP A 51 8.19 7.42 -5.36
N LEU A 52 7.32 8.35 -5.71
CA LEU A 52 6.67 8.41 -7.01
C LEU A 52 7.11 9.69 -7.71
N GLU A 53 7.86 9.56 -8.78
CA GLU A 53 8.20 10.67 -9.67
C GLU A 53 7.18 10.74 -10.79
N ILE A 54 6.67 11.93 -11.07
CA ILE A 54 5.69 12.16 -12.12
C ILE A 54 6.31 13.09 -13.17
N THR A 55 6.49 12.57 -14.38
CA THR A 55 6.91 13.35 -15.54
C THR A 55 5.69 13.74 -16.37
N TYR A 56 5.56 15.04 -16.64
CA TYR A 56 4.51 15.57 -17.50
C TYR A 56 4.98 15.47 -18.95
N VAL A 57 4.26 14.70 -19.77
CA VAL A 57 4.57 14.55 -21.19
C VAL A 57 3.77 15.54 -22.01
N ASP A 58 2.49 15.71 -21.68
CA ASP A 58 1.59 16.70 -22.25
C ASP A 58 0.51 17.13 -21.23
N GLU A 59 -0.57 17.77 -21.69
CA GLU A 59 -1.65 18.28 -20.84
C GLU A 59 -2.56 17.18 -20.26
N SER A 60 -2.68 16.03 -20.92
CA SER A 60 -3.59 14.94 -20.58
C SER A 60 -2.86 13.68 -20.07
N LEU A 61 -1.57 13.52 -20.36
CA LEU A 61 -0.78 12.33 -20.10
C LEU A 61 0.44 12.64 -19.24
N ARG A 62 0.65 11.75 -18.27
CA ARG A 62 1.78 11.79 -17.34
C ARG A 62 2.35 10.39 -17.19
N ILE A 63 3.64 10.31 -16.92
CA ILE A 63 4.33 9.06 -16.65
C ILE A 63 4.75 9.06 -15.18
N GLY A 64 4.26 8.08 -14.42
CA GLY A 64 4.67 7.82 -13.05
C GLY A 64 5.76 6.76 -13.01
N ARG A 65 6.79 6.98 -12.18
CA ARG A 65 7.84 6.00 -11.89
C ARG A 65 8.00 5.83 -10.40
N ASP A 66 8.02 4.58 -9.93
CA ASP A 66 8.29 4.27 -8.53
C ASP A 66 9.77 3.94 -8.26
N ASP A 67 10.09 3.78 -6.98
CA ASP A 67 11.40 3.38 -6.44
C ASP A 67 11.84 1.97 -6.88
N LYS A 68 10.91 1.16 -7.42
CA LYS A 68 11.14 -0.21 -7.91
C LYS A 68 11.25 -0.27 -9.43
N ALA A 69 11.34 0.89 -10.09
CA ALA A 69 11.42 1.05 -11.54
C ALA A 69 10.19 0.53 -12.31
N ASN A 70 9.03 0.39 -11.65
CA ASN A 70 7.77 0.23 -12.35
C ASN A 70 7.37 1.55 -13.00
N ILE A 71 6.75 1.47 -14.18
CA ILE A 71 6.31 2.61 -14.97
C ILE A 71 4.79 2.55 -15.12
N PHE A 72 4.14 3.67 -14.84
CA PHE A 72 2.69 3.85 -14.95
C PHE A 72 2.38 4.95 -15.97
N VAL A 73 1.41 4.71 -16.84
CA VAL A 73 0.82 5.77 -17.68
C VAL A 73 -0.41 6.29 -16.95
N LEU A 74 -0.43 7.60 -16.70
CA LEU A 74 -1.48 8.28 -15.97
C LEU A 74 -2.20 9.23 -16.93
N GLU A 75 -3.50 9.04 -17.07
CA GLU A 75 -4.36 9.96 -17.80
C GLU A 75 -5.01 10.93 -16.81
N LYS A 76 -4.95 12.22 -17.12
CA LYS A 76 -5.69 13.25 -16.40
C LYS A 76 -7.15 13.14 -16.82
N THR A 77 -8.00 12.63 -15.95
CA THR A 77 -9.44 12.72 -16.16
C THR A 77 -9.90 14.16 -15.93
N GLU A 78 -10.70 14.68 -16.86
CA GLU A 78 -11.48 15.90 -16.64
C GLU A 78 -12.29 15.69 -15.37
N SER A 79 -12.06 16.53 -14.34
CA SER A 79 -12.84 16.45 -13.11
C SER A 79 -14.30 16.70 -13.47
N SER A 80 -15.14 15.67 -13.38
CA SER A 80 -16.57 15.87 -13.28
C SER A 80 -16.80 16.75 -12.06
N GLN A 81 -17.31 17.96 -12.30
CA GLN A 81 -17.59 18.96 -11.28
C GLN A 81 -18.42 18.32 -10.16
N VAL A 82 -17.94 18.39 -8.92
CA VAL A 82 -18.73 18.12 -7.71
C VAL A 82 -18.72 19.39 -6.86
#